data_AF-A0A399Z6J9-F1
#
_entry.id   AF-A0A399Z6J9-F1
#
_cell.length_a   1.000
_cell.length_b   1.000
_cell.length_c   1.000
_cell.angle_alpha   90.00
_cell.angle_beta   90.00
_cell.angle_gamma   90.00
#
_symmetry.space_group_name_H-M   'P 1'
#
loop_
_entity.id
_entity.type
_entity.pdbx_description
1 polymer ?
#
loop_
_entity_poly.entity_id
_entity_poly.type
_entity_poly.pdbx_seq_one_letter_code
_entity_poly.pdbx_strand_id
1 'polypeptide(L)'
;MKLRILLLLLFVVVVAAACAAPPELRNPQFLIDDSLVDNEPCSAPCWNGITPGVTKWGDALTILEDTEGIVDLKTETNDESGEIAATFQRDGGVPCCLVYSRNGELVDQMLLQLAPENTLAEVIENLGEPVYFSGTEVSPEQAAAALFYPEKSLVVYAFVAGAESGTVSETSEIFAALYLSAEDMQEVIETSSLHDWLGYDSFQAYVERPFNVTPLPTVEGEGDGAETPEANETPDG
;
A
#
# COMPACT_ATOMS: atom_id res chain seq x y z
N MET A 1 -40.85 18.96 -21.88
CA MET A 1 -40.87 18.73 -20.42
C MET A 1 -40.05 17.52 -19.96
N LYS A 2 -39.99 16.40 -20.72
CA LYS A 2 -39.23 15.19 -20.31
C LYS A 2 -37.69 15.36 -20.20
N LEU A 3 -37.08 16.23 -21.03
CA LEU A 3 -35.61 16.47 -21.01
C LEU A 3 -35.12 17.28 -19.79
N ARG A 4 -35.96 18.16 -19.22
CA ARG A 4 -35.62 18.94 -18.02
C ARG A 4 -35.65 18.11 -16.74
N ILE A 5 -36.51 17.09 -16.68
CA ILE A 5 -36.60 16.16 -15.55
C ILE A 5 -35.40 15.21 -15.56
N LEU A 6 -34.92 14.80 -16.75
CA LEU A 6 -33.75 13.94 -16.89
C LEU A 6 -32.45 14.63 -16.42
N LEU A 7 -32.28 15.93 -16.73
CA LEU A 7 -31.12 16.72 -16.29
C LEU A 7 -31.11 16.99 -14.78
N LEU A 8 -32.27 17.17 -14.15
CA LEU A 8 -32.36 17.33 -12.69
C LEU A 8 -32.06 16.02 -11.95
N LEU A 9 -32.51 14.88 -12.47
CA LEU A 9 -32.16 13.56 -11.92
C LEU A 9 -30.66 13.25 -12.08
N LEU A 10 -30.05 13.60 -13.21
CA LEU A 10 -28.61 13.46 -13.41
C LEU A 10 -27.80 14.34 -12.45
N PHE A 11 -28.26 15.56 -12.18
CA PHE A 11 -27.60 16.47 -11.22
C PHE A 11 -27.70 15.96 -9.78
N VAL A 12 -28.84 15.39 -9.36
CA VAL A 12 -29.01 14.80 -8.02
C VAL A 12 -28.14 13.56 -7.82
N VAL A 13 -27.93 12.74 -8.85
CA VAL A 13 -27.05 11.55 -8.78
C VAL A 13 -25.57 11.96 -8.70
N VAL A 14 -25.16 13.03 -9.40
CA VAL A 14 -23.76 13.53 -9.34
C VAL A 14 -23.42 14.13 -7.96
N VAL A 15 -24.37 14.78 -7.28
CA VAL A 15 -24.12 15.30 -5.91
C VAL A 15 -24.02 14.19 -4.87
N ALA A 16 -24.70 13.05 -5.07
CA ALA A 16 -24.66 11.94 -4.12
C ALA A 16 -23.32 11.17 -4.10
N ALA A 17 -22.58 11.17 -5.20
CA ALA A 17 -21.28 10.48 -5.30
C ALA A 17 -20.11 11.23 -4.62
N ALA A 18 -20.27 12.54 -4.35
CA ALA A 18 -19.23 13.37 -3.74
C ALA A 18 -19.21 13.31 -2.19
N CYS A 19 -19.99 12.42 -1.58
CA CYS A 19 -20.21 12.39 -0.13
C CYS A 19 -19.92 11.02 0.52
N ALA A 20 -19.09 10.17 -0.08
CA ALA A 20 -18.50 9.08 0.70
C ALA A 20 -17.58 9.70 1.75
N ALA A 21 -17.79 9.35 3.03
CA ALA A 21 -16.91 9.80 4.09
C ALA A 21 -15.48 9.33 3.80
N PRO A 22 -14.45 10.13 4.12
CA PRO A 22 -13.07 9.69 3.96
C PRO A 22 -12.84 8.39 4.75
N PRO A 23 -11.97 7.49 4.27
CA PRO A 23 -11.67 6.26 4.97
C PRO A 23 -11.09 6.58 6.35
N GLU A 24 -11.52 5.83 7.36
CA GLU A 24 -11.01 5.98 8.72
C GLU A 24 -9.68 5.22 8.85
N LEU A 25 -8.58 5.95 9.03
CA LEU A 25 -7.26 5.33 9.18
C LEU A 25 -7.13 4.55 10.49
N ARG A 26 -7.72 5.05 11.57
CA ARG A 26 -7.64 4.45 12.91
C ARG A 26 -8.92 3.73 13.26
N ASN A 27 -8.92 2.40 13.18
CA ASN A 27 -10.09 1.61 13.55
C ASN A 27 -9.70 0.52 14.54
N PRO A 28 -10.21 0.54 15.79
CA PRO A 28 -9.91 -0.51 16.77
C PRO A 28 -10.47 -1.89 16.37
N GLN A 29 -11.34 -1.98 15.35
CA GLN A 29 -11.84 -3.26 14.81
C GLN A 29 -10.89 -3.90 13.78
N PHE A 30 -9.80 -3.23 13.39
CA PHE A 30 -8.74 -3.81 12.57
C PHE A 30 -7.93 -4.86 13.34
N LEU A 31 -6.96 -5.47 12.66
CA LEU A 31 -6.14 -6.55 13.19
C LEU A 31 -5.34 -6.07 14.42
N ILE A 32 -5.38 -6.84 15.50
CA ILE A 32 -4.52 -6.62 16.66
C ILE A 32 -3.24 -7.42 16.40
N ASP A 33 -2.11 -6.73 16.30
CA ASP A 33 -0.82 -7.34 15.96
C ASP A 33 0.33 -6.51 16.57
N ASP A 34 1.16 -7.18 17.37
CA ASP A 34 2.32 -6.60 18.04
C ASP A 34 3.66 -7.02 17.41
N SER A 35 3.60 -7.74 16.28
CA SER A 35 4.80 -8.33 15.63
C SER A 35 5.81 -7.28 15.17
N LEU A 36 5.36 -6.05 14.89
CA LEU A 36 6.22 -4.91 14.58
C LEU A 36 7.09 -4.45 15.76
N VAL A 37 6.69 -4.80 16.99
CA VAL A 37 7.34 -4.36 18.24
C VAL A 37 8.05 -5.52 18.93
N ASP A 38 7.51 -6.74 18.90
CA ASP A 38 8.10 -7.88 19.62
C ASP A 38 8.82 -8.91 18.72
N ASN A 39 8.62 -8.86 17.39
CA ASN A 39 9.09 -9.83 16.40
C ASN A 39 8.55 -11.26 16.60
N GLU A 40 7.41 -11.43 17.23
CA GLU A 40 6.75 -12.73 17.38
C GLU A 40 5.59 -12.87 16.39
N PRO A 41 5.43 -14.04 15.73
CA PRO A 41 6.29 -15.21 15.80
C PRO A 41 7.56 -15.12 14.91
N CYS A 42 7.73 -14.02 14.18
CA CYS A 42 8.89 -13.77 13.33
C CYS A 42 9.11 -12.26 13.10
N SER A 43 10.31 -11.89 12.64
CA SER A 43 10.64 -10.50 12.28
C SER A 43 10.37 -10.21 10.80
N ALA A 44 10.09 -8.94 10.49
CA ALA A 44 9.95 -8.45 9.12
C ALA A 44 11.14 -8.89 8.23
N PRO A 45 10.90 -9.34 6.98
CA PRO A 45 9.65 -9.27 6.22
C PRO A 45 8.60 -10.36 6.51
N CYS A 46 8.79 -11.17 7.55
CA CYS A 46 7.84 -12.20 7.93
C CYS A 46 6.73 -11.63 8.83
N TRP A 47 5.47 -12.00 8.54
CA TRP A 47 4.34 -11.84 9.45
C TRP A 47 3.66 -13.20 9.63
N ASN A 48 3.53 -13.64 10.88
CA ASN A 48 2.86 -14.89 11.24
C ASN A 48 3.34 -16.13 10.44
N GLY A 49 4.63 -16.19 10.09
CA GLY A 49 5.21 -17.28 9.28
C GLY A 49 5.08 -17.11 7.75
N ILE A 50 4.45 -16.04 7.27
CA ILE A 50 4.33 -15.72 5.85
C ILE A 50 5.41 -14.69 5.49
N THR A 51 6.28 -15.02 4.54
CA THR A 51 7.34 -14.14 4.04
C THR A 51 7.16 -13.93 2.54
N PRO A 52 6.90 -12.70 2.07
CA PRO A 52 6.80 -12.42 0.64
C PRO A 52 8.08 -12.78 -0.14
N GLY A 53 7.91 -13.28 -1.37
CA GLY A 53 8.97 -13.84 -2.21
C GLY A 53 9.52 -15.20 -1.76
N VAL A 54 9.00 -15.77 -0.66
CA VAL A 54 9.49 -17.04 -0.08
C VAL A 54 8.36 -18.03 0.19
N THR A 55 7.29 -17.59 0.87
CA THR A 55 6.16 -18.47 1.23
C THR A 55 5.30 -18.73 0.01
N LYS A 56 5.00 -20.02 -0.25
CA LYS A 56 4.10 -20.40 -1.33
C LYS A 56 2.69 -19.94 -1.04
N TRP A 57 1.96 -19.58 -2.09
CA TRP A 57 0.57 -19.14 -1.99
C TRP A 57 -0.31 -20.13 -1.20
N GLY A 58 -0.25 -21.42 -1.55
CA GLY A 58 -1.03 -22.44 -0.86
C GLY A 58 -0.67 -22.59 0.62
N ASP A 59 0.62 -22.49 0.96
CA ASP A 59 1.08 -22.56 2.35
C ASP A 59 0.62 -21.34 3.16
N ALA A 60 0.62 -20.15 2.54
CA ALA A 60 0.10 -18.93 3.16
C ALA A 60 -1.40 -19.03 3.48
N LEU A 61 -2.20 -19.60 2.57
CA LEU A 61 -3.63 -19.84 2.85
C LEU A 61 -3.83 -20.80 4.03
N THR A 62 -3.07 -21.90 4.09
CA THR A 62 -3.14 -22.83 5.23
C THR A 62 -2.75 -22.14 6.54
N ILE A 63 -1.69 -21.32 6.54
CA ILE A 63 -1.29 -20.54 7.72
C ILE A 63 -2.44 -19.62 8.17
N LEU A 64 -3.08 -18.89 7.25
CA LEU A 64 -4.21 -18.00 7.58
C LEU A 64 -5.41 -18.77 8.12
N GLU A 65 -5.76 -19.91 7.53
CA GLU A 65 -6.85 -20.78 7.99
C GLU A 65 -6.59 -21.38 9.39
N ASP A 66 -5.33 -21.70 9.69
CA ASP A 66 -4.92 -22.27 10.97
C ASP A 66 -4.67 -21.22 12.06
N THR A 67 -4.63 -19.93 11.72
CA THR A 67 -4.34 -18.85 12.68
C THR A 67 -5.56 -18.56 13.55
N GLU A 68 -5.41 -18.72 14.86
CA GLU A 68 -6.47 -18.42 15.82
C GLU A 68 -6.88 -16.95 15.74
N GLY A 69 -8.19 -16.71 15.69
CA GLY A 69 -8.76 -15.37 15.64
C GLY A 69 -8.82 -14.75 14.24
N ILE A 70 -8.28 -15.39 13.19
CA ILE A 70 -8.53 -14.98 11.80
C ILE A 70 -9.79 -15.69 11.27
N VAL A 71 -10.68 -14.93 10.63
CA VAL A 71 -11.95 -15.41 10.08
C VAL A 71 -12.24 -14.78 8.72
N ASP A 72 -13.29 -15.28 8.06
CA ASP A 72 -13.81 -14.78 6.78
C ASP A 72 -12.75 -14.68 5.67
N LEU A 73 -11.81 -15.64 5.63
CA LEU A 73 -10.85 -15.77 4.54
C LEU A 73 -11.56 -16.00 3.21
N LYS A 74 -11.34 -15.11 2.24
CA LYS A 74 -11.93 -15.16 0.91
C LYS A 74 -10.86 -14.97 -0.15
N THR A 75 -10.85 -15.86 -1.13
CA THR A 75 -9.93 -15.80 -2.26
C THR A 75 -10.64 -15.30 -3.51
N GLU A 76 -9.94 -14.45 -4.27
CA GLU A 76 -10.38 -13.93 -5.55
C GLU A 76 -9.25 -14.11 -6.56
N THR A 77 -9.58 -14.63 -7.74
CA THR A 77 -8.60 -14.88 -8.82
C THR A 77 -9.02 -14.10 -10.05
N ASN A 78 -8.06 -13.42 -10.66
CA ASN A 78 -8.22 -12.83 -11.97
C ASN A 78 -7.81 -13.86 -13.03
N ASP A 79 -8.79 -14.47 -13.68
CA ASP A 79 -8.57 -15.51 -14.71
C ASP A 79 -7.76 -15.01 -15.92
N GLU A 80 -7.70 -13.70 -16.17
CA GLU A 80 -6.97 -13.13 -17.31
C GLU A 80 -5.47 -12.94 -17.01
N SER A 81 -5.13 -12.45 -15.81
CA SER A 81 -3.75 -12.17 -15.41
C SER A 81 -3.09 -13.32 -14.64
N GLY A 82 -3.88 -14.21 -14.04
CA GLY A 82 -3.40 -15.24 -13.10
C GLY A 82 -3.13 -14.69 -11.69
N GLU A 83 -3.41 -13.41 -11.45
CA GLU A 83 -3.29 -12.79 -10.13
C GLU A 83 -4.32 -13.38 -9.18
N ILE A 84 -3.91 -13.57 -7.93
CA ILE A 84 -4.77 -14.10 -6.89
C ILE A 84 -4.56 -13.31 -5.60
N ALA A 85 -5.66 -13.07 -4.91
CA ALA A 85 -5.68 -12.35 -3.66
C ALA A 85 -6.54 -13.07 -2.64
N ALA A 86 -6.21 -12.90 -1.36
CA ALA A 86 -6.95 -13.41 -0.24
C ALA A 86 -7.21 -12.28 0.74
N THR A 87 -8.47 -12.01 1.04
CA THR A 87 -8.86 -11.05 2.08
C THR A 87 -9.28 -11.77 3.34
N PHE A 88 -9.00 -11.17 4.49
CA PHE A 88 -9.35 -11.74 5.79
C PHE A 88 -9.53 -10.62 6.83
N GLN A 89 -10.00 -11.01 8.00
CA GLN A 89 -10.20 -10.14 9.16
C GLN A 89 -10.01 -10.92 10.44
N ARG A 90 -9.90 -10.21 11.57
CA ARG A 90 -10.01 -10.83 12.90
C ARG A 90 -11.46 -11.15 13.26
N ASP A 91 -11.66 -12.09 14.19
CA ASP A 91 -12.95 -12.39 14.79
C ASP A 91 -13.55 -11.14 15.47
N GLY A 92 -14.82 -10.86 15.17
CA GLY A 92 -15.51 -9.64 15.58
C GLY A 92 -14.98 -8.32 14.98
N GLY A 93 -14.03 -8.39 14.03
CA GLY A 93 -13.45 -7.24 13.34
C GLY A 93 -14.19 -6.84 12.06
N VAL A 94 -13.48 -6.07 11.22
CA VAL A 94 -13.91 -5.68 9.87
C VAL A 94 -12.88 -6.15 8.83
N PRO A 95 -13.25 -6.35 7.55
CA PRO A 95 -12.30 -6.66 6.48
C PRO A 95 -11.18 -5.62 6.43
N CYS A 96 -9.94 -6.07 6.57
CA CYS A 96 -8.78 -5.18 6.79
C CYS A 96 -7.54 -5.57 6.01
N CYS A 97 -7.45 -6.84 5.64
CA CYS A 97 -6.16 -7.47 5.48
C CYS A 97 -6.15 -8.31 4.21
N LEU A 98 -5.02 -8.28 3.52
CA LEU A 98 -4.86 -8.79 2.16
C LEU A 98 -3.53 -9.50 2.03
N VAL A 99 -3.53 -10.69 1.44
CA VAL A 99 -2.34 -11.34 0.87
C VAL A 99 -2.54 -11.41 -0.64
N TYR A 100 -1.51 -11.07 -1.42
CA TYR A 100 -1.56 -11.03 -2.87
C TYR A 100 -0.42 -11.86 -3.49
N SER A 101 -0.72 -12.49 -4.61
CA SER A 101 0.24 -13.16 -5.48
C SER A 101 -0.06 -12.83 -6.94
N ARG A 102 0.98 -12.44 -7.69
CA ARG A 102 0.90 -12.07 -9.10
C ARG A 102 0.65 -13.27 -10.01
N ASN A 103 1.12 -14.45 -9.60
CA ASN A 103 1.08 -15.67 -10.41
C ASN A 103 0.52 -16.91 -9.70
N GLY A 104 0.14 -16.78 -8.43
CA GLY A 104 -0.37 -17.87 -7.60
C GLY A 104 0.68 -18.87 -7.10
N GLU A 105 1.97 -18.59 -7.29
CA GLU A 105 3.06 -19.47 -6.81
C GLU A 105 3.57 -19.05 -5.42
N LEU A 106 3.99 -17.80 -5.28
CA LEU A 106 4.54 -17.22 -4.06
C LEU A 106 3.71 -16.02 -3.64
N VAL A 107 3.66 -15.75 -2.34
CA VAL A 107 3.14 -14.47 -1.84
C VAL A 107 4.06 -13.35 -2.30
N ASP A 108 3.54 -12.31 -2.93
CA ASP A 108 4.33 -11.15 -3.36
C ASP A 108 4.18 -9.99 -2.38
N GLN A 109 2.99 -9.82 -1.80
CA GLN A 109 2.67 -8.69 -0.92
C GLN A 109 1.65 -9.08 0.15
N MET A 110 1.75 -8.45 1.31
CA MET A 110 0.73 -8.48 2.35
C MET A 110 0.45 -7.07 2.87
N LEU A 111 -0.81 -6.67 2.89
CA LEU A 111 -1.26 -5.44 3.53
C LEU A 111 -2.09 -5.80 4.76
N LEU A 112 -1.66 -5.31 5.92
CA LEU A 112 -2.39 -5.44 7.17
C LEU A 112 -2.82 -4.05 7.62
N GLN A 113 -4.12 -3.81 7.78
CA GLN A 113 -4.58 -2.67 8.58
C GLN A 113 -4.63 -3.09 10.05
N LEU A 114 -4.06 -2.27 10.91
CA LEU A 114 -3.80 -2.56 12.30
C LEU A 114 -4.66 -1.69 13.22
N ALA A 115 -5.10 -2.25 14.33
CA ALA A 115 -5.64 -1.48 15.42
C ALA A 115 -4.53 -0.56 15.98
N PRO A 116 -4.86 0.68 16.38
CA PRO A 116 -3.87 1.68 16.80
C PRO A 116 -3.34 1.40 18.23
N GLU A 117 -2.74 0.24 18.44
CA GLU A 117 -2.19 -0.19 19.74
C GLU A 117 -0.70 0.10 19.85
N ASN A 118 0.02 0.09 18.72
CA ASN A 118 1.45 0.34 18.65
C ASN A 118 1.77 1.77 18.21
N THR A 119 2.83 2.33 18.78
CA THR A 119 3.34 3.66 18.47
C THR A 119 4.56 3.61 17.56
N LEU A 120 4.82 4.72 16.87
CA LEU A 120 6.00 4.84 16.01
C LEU A 120 7.32 4.72 16.79
N ALA A 121 7.38 5.19 18.04
CA ALA A 121 8.57 5.03 18.88
C ALA A 121 8.87 3.55 19.16
N GLU A 122 7.86 2.76 19.53
CA GLU A 122 8.02 1.32 19.79
C GLU A 122 8.49 0.57 18.53
N VAL A 123 7.91 0.90 17.37
CA VAL A 123 8.34 0.31 16.10
C VAL A 123 9.76 0.71 15.73
N ILE A 124 10.17 1.97 15.91
CA ILE A 124 11.54 2.41 15.63
C ILE A 124 12.54 1.78 16.61
N GLU A 125 12.17 1.60 17.88
CA GLU A 125 13.02 0.92 18.86
C GLU A 125 13.32 -0.52 18.44
N ASN A 126 12.33 -1.22 17.89
CA ASN A 126 12.49 -2.60 17.44
C ASN A 126 13.14 -2.72 16.05
N LEU A 127 12.68 -1.94 15.08
CA LEU A 127 13.08 -2.09 13.67
C LEU A 127 14.28 -1.22 13.29
N GLY A 128 14.67 -0.25 14.12
CA GLY A 128 15.59 0.83 13.76
C GLY A 128 14.88 1.99 13.07
N GLU A 129 15.64 2.95 12.56
CA GLU A 129 15.05 4.07 11.81
C GLU A 129 14.69 3.67 10.37
N PRO A 130 13.56 4.16 9.82
CA PRO A 130 13.26 4.02 8.41
C PRO A 130 14.26 4.81 7.57
N VAL A 131 14.45 4.41 6.31
CA VAL A 131 15.34 5.11 5.37
C VAL A 131 14.61 6.25 4.67
N TYR A 132 13.35 6.00 4.27
CA TYR A 132 12.56 6.95 3.51
C TYR A 132 11.20 7.23 4.14
N PHE A 133 10.63 8.35 3.71
CA PHE A 133 9.33 8.85 4.09
C PHE A 133 8.51 9.24 2.85
N SER A 134 7.21 8.95 2.87
CA SER A 134 6.24 9.56 1.97
C SER A 134 4.96 9.92 2.75
N GLY A 135 4.40 11.10 2.47
CA GLY A 135 3.23 11.61 3.14
C GLY A 135 2.04 11.72 2.19
N THR A 136 0.88 11.23 2.61
CA THR A 136 -0.37 11.36 1.86
C THR A 136 -1.44 12.02 2.73
N GLU A 137 -1.99 13.14 2.26
CA GLU A 137 -3.19 13.71 2.85
C GLU A 137 -4.41 12.83 2.50
N VAL A 138 -5.15 12.41 3.53
CA VAL A 138 -6.35 11.57 3.38
C VAL A 138 -7.61 12.41 3.54
N SER A 139 -7.61 13.31 4.53
CA SER A 139 -8.59 14.37 4.72
C SER A 139 -7.92 15.56 5.44
N PRO A 140 -8.60 16.70 5.58
CA PRO A 140 -8.06 17.83 6.35
C PRO A 140 -7.68 17.44 7.80
N GLU A 141 -8.35 16.43 8.36
CA GLU A 141 -8.15 15.94 9.73
C GLU A 141 -7.22 14.73 9.82
N GLN A 142 -6.83 14.12 8.69
CA GLN A 142 -6.07 12.87 8.67
C GLN A 142 -5.03 12.84 7.55
N ALA A 143 -3.80 12.48 7.89
CA ALA A 143 -2.76 12.16 6.93
C ALA A 143 -2.09 10.83 7.31
N ALA A 144 -1.52 10.18 6.30
CA ALA A 144 -0.77 8.94 6.42
C ALA A 144 0.72 9.23 6.18
N ALA A 145 1.56 8.79 7.12
CA ALA A 145 3.02 8.80 6.99
C ALA A 145 3.51 7.38 6.68
N ALA A 146 3.91 7.13 5.43
CA ALA A 146 4.52 5.88 5.00
C ALA A 146 6.03 5.92 5.27
N LEU A 147 6.51 4.96 6.05
CA LEU A 147 7.89 4.84 6.51
C LEU A 147 8.51 3.57 5.93
N PHE A 148 9.56 3.73 5.15
CA PHE A 148 10.13 2.64 4.36
C PHE A 148 11.34 2.05 5.06
N TYR A 149 11.35 0.73 5.20
CA TYR A 149 12.44 -0.09 5.70
C TYR A 149 12.91 -1.04 4.59
N PRO A 150 13.71 -0.56 3.61
CA PRO A 150 14.08 -1.34 2.42
C PRO A 150 14.77 -2.67 2.76
N GLU A 151 15.69 -2.66 3.72
CA GLU A 151 16.42 -3.88 4.13
C GLU A 151 15.52 -4.94 4.79
N LYS A 152 14.32 -4.55 5.20
CA LYS A 152 13.31 -5.43 5.82
C LYS A 152 12.11 -5.69 4.91
N SER A 153 12.14 -5.20 3.66
CA SER A 153 11.02 -5.22 2.72
C SER A 153 9.67 -4.87 3.36
N LEU A 154 9.66 -3.81 4.17
CA LEU A 154 8.51 -3.37 4.94
C LEU A 154 8.24 -1.87 4.76
N VAL A 155 6.97 -1.50 4.66
CA VAL A 155 6.49 -0.12 4.81
C VAL A 155 5.52 -0.07 5.99
N VAL A 156 5.76 0.83 6.93
CA VAL A 156 4.90 1.06 8.10
C VAL A 156 4.14 2.37 7.91
N TYR A 157 2.84 2.37 8.18
CA TYR A 157 1.99 3.55 8.07
C TYR A 157 1.61 4.09 9.44
N ALA A 158 2.07 5.30 9.73
CA ALA A 158 1.76 6.03 10.96
C ALA A 158 0.68 7.10 10.72
N PHE A 159 -0.22 7.25 11.69
CA PHE A 159 -1.28 8.24 11.68
C PHE A 159 -0.74 9.63 11.99
N VAL A 160 -1.24 10.62 11.26
CA VAL A 160 -0.98 12.04 11.48
C VAL A 160 -2.32 12.78 11.58
N ALA A 161 -2.49 13.55 12.66
CA ALA A 161 -3.70 14.33 12.94
C ALA A 161 -3.78 15.60 12.07
N GLY A 162 -4.06 15.41 10.77
CA GLY A 162 -4.27 16.47 9.78
C GLY A 162 -2.99 16.86 9.04
N ALA A 163 -3.12 17.12 7.73
CA ALA A 163 -1.97 17.44 6.89
C ALA A 163 -1.35 18.81 7.21
N GLU A 164 -2.14 19.83 7.57
CA GLU A 164 -1.62 21.20 7.76
C GLU A 164 -0.87 21.39 9.08
N SER A 165 -1.35 20.77 10.16
CA SER A 165 -0.83 21.01 11.53
C SER A 165 -0.38 19.75 12.26
N GLY A 166 -0.58 18.58 11.65
CA GLY A 166 -0.17 17.31 12.22
C GLY A 166 1.35 17.13 12.24
N THR A 167 1.79 16.25 13.12
CA THR A 167 3.19 15.92 13.33
C THR A 167 3.38 14.41 13.25
N VAL A 168 4.47 13.98 12.63
CA VAL A 168 4.96 12.61 12.70
C VAL A 168 5.81 12.54 13.97
N SER A 169 5.33 11.85 14.99
CA SER A 169 5.88 11.91 16.35
C SER A 169 6.10 10.52 16.93
N GLU A 170 6.83 10.44 18.04
CA GLU A 170 7.00 9.21 18.84
C GLU A 170 5.67 8.51 19.13
N THR A 171 4.63 9.28 19.41
CA THR A 171 3.29 8.78 19.78
C THR A 171 2.35 8.62 18.59
N SER A 172 2.84 8.78 17.35
CA SER A 172 2.00 8.52 16.17
C SER A 172 1.64 7.05 16.14
N GLU A 173 0.34 6.75 16.15
CA GLU A 173 -0.18 5.39 16.14
C GLU A 173 0.07 4.73 14.78
N ILE A 174 0.50 3.49 14.79
CA ILE A 174 0.62 2.69 13.57
C ILE A 174 -0.75 2.12 13.22
N PHE A 175 -1.15 2.26 11.95
CA PHE A 175 -2.47 1.81 11.50
C PHE A 175 -2.40 0.87 10.29
N ALA A 176 -1.23 0.69 9.67
CA ALA A 176 -1.03 -0.31 8.63
C ALA A 176 0.43 -0.74 8.50
N ALA A 177 0.63 -1.94 7.95
CA ALA A 177 1.92 -2.46 7.52
C ALA A 177 1.78 -3.13 6.15
N LEU A 178 2.71 -2.83 5.26
CA LEU A 178 2.83 -3.44 3.93
C LEU A 178 4.15 -4.21 3.86
N TYR A 179 4.06 -5.53 3.80
CA TYR A 179 5.17 -6.43 3.61
C TYR A 179 5.29 -6.76 2.12
N LEU A 180 6.50 -6.65 1.58
CA LEU A 180 6.78 -6.82 0.15
C LEU A 180 7.85 -7.88 -0.06
N SER A 181 7.88 -8.49 -1.24
CA SER A 181 9.08 -9.19 -1.70
C SER A 181 10.24 -8.18 -1.83
N ALA A 182 11.48 -8.64 -1.79
CA ALA A 182 12.63 -7.74 -1.98
C ALA A 182 12.63 -7.08 -3.38
N GLU A 183 12.14 -7.79 -4.40
CA GLU A 183 11.97 -7.26 -5.76
C GLU A 183 10.91 -6.16 -5.80
N ASP A 184 9.73 -6.41 -5.23
CA ASP A 184 8.65 -5.43 -5.19
C ASP A 184 9.02 -4.20 -4.33
N MET A 185 9.77 -4.37 -3.23
CA MET A 185 10.29 -3.23 -2.46
C MET A 185 11.24 -2.38 -3.30
N GLN A 186 12.13 -3.00 -4.07
CA GLN A 186 13.04 -2.27 -4.95
C GLN A 186 12.26 -1.51 -6.04
N GLU A 187 11.27 -2.15 -6.66
CA GLU A 187 10.39 -1.51 -7.65
C GLU A 187 9.66 -0.31 -7.04
N VAL A 188 9.08 -0.47 -5.84
CA VAL A 188 8.40 0.63 -5.13
C VAL A 188 9.34 1.80 -4.90
N ILE A 189 10.58 1.58 -4.50
CA ILE A 189 11.56 2.67 -4.29
C ILE A 189 11.91 3.35 -5.62
N GLU A 190 12.15 2.58 -6.68
CA GLU A 190 12.56 3.12 -7.99
C GLU A 190 11.44 3.87 -8.72
N THR A 191 10.19 3.58 -8.39
CA THR A 191 9.00 4.17 -9.02
C THR A 191 8.32 5.24 -8.16
N SER A 192 8.78 5.46 -6.94
CA SER A 192 8.19 6.42 -6.00
C SER A 192 8.96 7.74 -5.91
N SER A 193 8.24 8.78 -5.47
CA SER A 193 8.85 10.04 -5.02
C SER A 193 8.94 10.00 -3.50
N LEU A 194 10.16 9.89 -2.97
CA LEU A 194 10.39 9.69 -1.54
C LEU A 194 11.30 10.78 -0.97
N HIS A 195 11.05 11.16 0.28
CA HIS A 195 11.96 11.99 1.07
C HIS A 195 12.84 11.11 1.94
N ASP A 196 14.03 11.59 2.30
CA ASP A 196 14.81 10.95 3.37
C ASP A 196 14.08 11.11 4.72
N TRP A 197 14.10 10.06 5.53
CA TRP A 197 13.71 10.16 6.94
C TRP A 197 14.75 10.96 7.71
N LEU A 198 14.32 12.06 8.36
CA LEU A 198 15.19 12.92 9.16
C LEU A 198 14.81 12.93 10.65
N GLY A 199 14.00 11.97 11.09
CA GLY A 199 13.42 11.94 12.43
C GLY A 199 12.03 12.58 12.50
N TYR A 200 11.54 12.77 13.73
CA TYR A 200 10.22 13.35 13.98
C TYR A 200 10.15 14.83 13.56
N ASP A 201 9.10 15.19 12.81
CA ASP A 201 8.86 16.57 12.36
C ASP A 201 7.37 16.77 12.01
N SER A 202 6.97 18.02 11.76
CA SER A 202 5.68 18.34 11.20
C SER A 202 5.48 17.66 9.84
N PHE A 203 4.25 17.28 9.53
CA PHE A 203 3.93 16.66 8.24
C PHE A 203 4.25 17.60 7.06
N GLN A 204 3.95 18.90 7.22
CA GLN A 204 4.28 19.92 6.22
C GLN A 204 5.79 20.02 5.97
N ALA A 205 6.61 19.96 7.02
CA ALA A 205 8.06 19.98 6.85
C ALA A 205 8.57 18.82 6.00
N TYR A 206 7.88 17.68 5.98
CA TYR A 206 8.20 16.59 5.05
C TYR A 206 7.75 16.91 3.62
N VAL A 207 6.47 17.21 3.41
CA VAL A 207 5.86 17.29 2.07
C VAL A 207 6.25 18.55 1.27
N GLU A 208 6.71 19.62 1.93
CA GLU A 208 7.19 20.83 1.25
C GLU A 208 8.64 20.71 0.74
N ARG A 209 9.37 19.65 1.13
CA ARG A 209 10.77 19.44 0.72
C ARG A 209 10.85 18.89 -0.70
N PRO A 210 11.98 19.09 -1.39
CA PRO A 210 12.25 18.32 -2.60
C PRO A 210 12.33 16.83 -2.27
N PHE A 211 11.97 15.98 -3.23
CA PHE A 211 12.17 14.54 -3.14
C PHE A 211 13.66 14.20 -3.25
N ASN A 212 14.09 13.23 -2.45
CA ASN A 212 15.45 12.69 -2.47
C ASN A 212 15.55 11.54 -3.49
N VAL A 213 14.49 10.75 -3.59
CA VAL A 213 14.30 9.73 -4.64
C VAL A 213 13.21 10.22 -5.57
N THR A 214 13.50 10.24 -6.86
CA THR A 214 12.52 10.53 -7.92
C THR A 214 12.39 9.31 -8.82
N PRO A 215 11.19 9.03 -9.35
CA PRO A 215 10.98 7.90 -10.24
C PRO A 215 11.97 7.90 -11.39
N LEU A 216 12.55 6.75 -11.71
CA LEU A 216 13.33 6.60 -12.92
C LEU A 216 12.42 6.90 -14.12
N PRO A 217 12.87 7.70 -15.11
CA PRO A 217 12.07 7.91 -16.31
C PRO A 217 11.84 6.56 -16.96
N THR A 218 10.56 6.18 -17.10
CA THR A 218 10.17 5.02 -17.89
C THR A 218 10.75 5.25 -19.27
N VAL A 219 11.62 4.35 -19.75
CA VAL A 219 12.11 4.41 -21.12
C VAL A 219 10.88 4.18 -22.00
N GLU A 220 10.20 5.27 -22.37
CA GLU A 220 9.16 5.23 -23.39
C GLU A 220 9.81 4.58 -24.59
N GLY A 221 9.32 3.39 -24.92
CA GLY A 221 9.95 2.50 -25.89
C GLY A 221 10.44 3.31 -27.07
N GLU A 222 11.73 3.15 -27.36
CA GLU A 222 12.37 3.59 -28.58
C GLU A 222 11.48 3.11 -29.71
N GLY A 223 10.58 3.99 -30.15
CA GLY A 223 9.52 3.65 -31.06
C GLY A 223 10.20 3.07 -32.29
N ASP A 224 9.83 1.84 -32.62
CA ASP A 224 10.23 1.10 -33.80
C ASP A 224 9.70 1.85 -35.04
N GLY A 225 10.28 3.03 -35.28
CA GLY A 225 10.12 3.89 -36.43
C GLY A 225 11.08 3.47 -37.51
N ALA A 226 11.20 2.16 -37.75
CA ALA A 226 11.67 1.67 -39.04
C ALA A 226 10.52 1.84 -40.04
N GLU A 227 10.28 3.09 -40.47
CA GLU A 227 9.60 3.34 -41.75
C GLU A 227 10.40 2.61 -42.82
N THR A 228 9.86 1.48 -43.28
CA THR A 228 10.37 0.82 -44.48
C THR A 228 10.11 1.77 -45.64
N PRO A 229 11.13 2.27 -46.38
CA PRO A 229 10.88 3.15 -47.50
C PRO A 229 10.09 2.38 -48.57
N GLU A 230 8.91 2.89 -48.93
CA GLU A 230 8.14 2.40 -50.07
C GLU A 230 9.03 2.43 -51.32
N ALA A 231 9.21 1.24 -51.92
CA ALA A 231 9.88 1.10 -53.19
C ALA A 231 9.05 1.80 -54.27
N ASN A 232 9.63 2.85 -54.84
CA ASN A 232 9.06 3.60 -55.96
C ASN A 232 9.11 2.69 -57.22
N GLU A 233 8.00 2.03 -57.54
CA GLU A 233 7.85 1.29 -58.80
C GLU A 233 7.87 2.28 -59.97
N THR A 234 8.93 2.20 -60.78
CA THR A 234 9.02 2.89 -62.06
C THR A 234 8.25 2.09 -63.11
N PRO A 235 7.33 2.68 -63.88
CA PRO A 235 6.67 1.98 -64.96
C PRO A 235 7.62 1.88 -66.17
N ASP A 236 7.96 0.65 -66.55
CA ASP A 236 8.68 0.33 -67.79
C ASP A 236 7.86 0.74 -69.01
N GLY A 237 8.55 1.35 -69.98
CA GLY A 237 8.14 1.53 -71.37
C GLY A 237 9.26 1.09 -72.28
#